data_AF-A0A9P6QVN9-F1
#
_entry.id   AF-A0A9P6QVN9-F1
#
_cell.length_a   1.000
_cell.length_b   1.000
_cell.length_c   1.000
_cell.angle_alpha   90.00
_cell.angle_beta   90.00
_cell.angle_gamma   90.00
#
_symmetry.space_group_name_H-M   'P 1'
#
loop_
_entity.id
_entity.type
_entity.pdbx_description
1 polymer ?
#
loop_
_entity_poly.entity_id
_entity_poly.type
_entity_poly.pdbx_seq_one_letter_code
_entity_poly.pdbx_strand_id
1 'polypeptide(L)'
;MNILQHKSWHVYSQKNQDRVKRDEAKAEAEEKQTQERAIAADREHRLAVLRQRAARRYTNEPVPGEQGEDEDMIPRPVVPAPNDAVAMAKPKAKGEHVNFWENLEKQDTVSKKGNPEYEAEVKAKEKKWERTIAMHLDSAVRGPIPWYTTPQAGSMATSRNKNDDHDFVKIRDDPNRARWQN
;
A
#
# COMPACT_ATOMS: atom_id res chain seq x y z
N MET A 1 -9.28 -47.64 8.31
CA MET A 1 -7.83 -47.33 8.38
C MET A 1 -7.46 -46.39 7.25
N ASN A 2 -6.77 -45.27 7.52
CA ASN A 2 -6.32 -44.31 6.50
C ASN A 2 -4.88 -44.62 6.05
N ILE A 3 -4.75 -45.17 4.85
CA ILE A 3 -3.47 -45.61 4.27
C ILE A 3 -2.75 -44.52 3.48
N LEU A 4 -3.41 -43.38 3.26
CA LEU A 4 -2.95 -42.33 2.34
C LEU A 4 -1.66 -41.65 2.84
N GLN A 5 -1.56 -41.42 4.15
CA GLN A 5 -0.41 -40.77 4.78
C GLN A 5 0.93 -41.51 4.61
N HIS A 6 0.88 -42.82 4.33
CA HIS A 6 2.07 -43.65 4.11
C HIS A 6 2.48 -43.75 2.64
N LYS A 7 1.78 -43.05 1.74
CA LYS A 7 2.09 -43.06 0.31
C LYS A 7 3.00 -41.88 -0.03
N SER A 8 4.02 -42.17 -0.85
CA SER A 8 4.94 -41.16 -1.36
C SER A 8 4.27 -40.14 -2.29
N TRP A 9 3.15 -40.50 -2.92
CA TRP A 9 2.37 -39.61 -3.79
C TRP A 9 1.34 -38.76 -3.03
N HIS A 10 1.31 -38.83 -1.70
CA HIS A 10 0.35 -38.06 -0.91
C HIS A 10 0.57 -36.54 -1.08
N VAL A 11 -0.39 -35.86 -1.70
CA VAL A 11 -0.31 -34.42 -2.04
C VAL A 11 -0.01 -33.53 -0.83
N TYR A 12 -0.59 -33.84 0.33
CA TYR A 12 -0.38 -33.05 1.55
C TYR A 12 0.86 -33.43 2.35
N SER A 13 1.65 -34.39 1.88
CA SER A 13 2.95 -34.67 2.49
C SER A 13 3.86 -33.45 2.32
N GLN A 14 4.51 -33.02 3.41
CA GLN A 14 5.43 -31.87 3.39
C GLN A 14 6.49 -32.00 2.29
N LYS A 15 7.04 -33.20 2.08
CA LYS A 15 8.03 -33.47 1.02
C LYS A 15 7.51 -33.15 -0.38
N ASN A 16 6.24 -33.43 -0.65
CA ASN A 16 5.63 -33.16 -1.95
C ASN A 16 5.32 -31.68 -2.12
N GLN A 17 4.82 -31.04 -1.06
CA GLN A 17 4.62 -29.59 -1.03
C GLN A 17 5.93 -28.83 -1.26
N ASP A 18 7.03 -29.27 -0.63
CA ASP A 18 8.35 -28.65 -0.79
C ASP A 18 8.93 -28.84 -2.20
N ARG A 19 8.64 -29.97 -2.85
CA ARG A 19 9.00 -30.19 -4.25
C ARG A 19 8.23 -29.23 -5.17
N VAL A 20 6.91 -29.17 -5.00
CA VAL A 20 6.05 -28.25 -5.76
C VAL A 20 6.50 -26.80 -5.59
N LYS A 21 6.74 -26.35 -4.35
CA LYS A 21 7.25 -25.01 -4.08
C LYS A 21 8.58 -24.72 -4.76
N ARG A 22 9.51 -25.68 -4.80
CA ARG A 22 10.81 -25.52 -5.47
C ARG A 22 10.63 -25.40 -6.99
N ASP A 23 9.74 -26.21 -7.56
CA ASP A 23 9.44 -26.19 -9.00
C ASP A 23 8.73 -24.89 -9.40
N GLU A 24 7.75 -24.44 -8.61
CA GLU A 24 7.06 -23.16 -8.77
C GLU A 24 8.02 -21.97 -8.65
N ALA A 25 8.87 -21.95 -7.62
CA ALA A 25 9.86 -20.89 -7.44
C ALA A 25 10.87 -20.84 -8.59
N LYS A 26 11.25 -22.00 -9.14
CA LYS A 26 12.13 -22.07 -10.31
C LYS A 26 11.44 -21.52 -11.56
N ALA A 27 10.18 -21.91 -11.80
CA ALA A 27 9.40 -21.39 -12.92
C ALA A 27 9.22 -19.86 -12.84
N GLU A 28 8.86 -19.35 -11.64
CA GLU A 28 8.71 -17.91 -11.42
C GLU A 28 10.02 -17.14 -11.65
N ALA A 29 11.17 -17.70 -11.22
CA ALA A 29 12.47 -17.09 -11.45
C ALA A 29 12.84 -17.03 -12.94
N GLU A 30 12.57 -18.09 -13.69
CA GLU A 30 12.81 -18.14 -15.15
C GLU A 30 11.92 -17.13 -15.88
N GLU A 31 10.63 -17.05 -15.53
CA GLU A 31 9.71 -16.06 -16.10
C GLU A 31 10.16 -14.63 -15.81
N LYS A 32 10.55 -14.31 -14.57
CA LYS A 32 11.10 -12.99 -14.21
C LYS A 32 12.34 -12.64 -15.02
N GLN A 33 13.28 -13.56 -15.18
CA GLN A 33 14.49 -13.32 -15.97
C GLN A 33 14.18 -13.04 -17.45
N THR A 34 13.23 -13.76 -18.03
CA THR A 34 12.83 -13.52 -19.43
C THR A 34 12.16 -12.17 -19.60
N GLN A 35 11.28 -11.78 -18.67
CA GLN A 35 10.63 -10.47 -18.67
C GLN A 35 11.64 -9.34 -18.48
N GLU A 36 12.56 -9.47 -17.51
CA GLU A 36 13.62 -8.49 -17.29
C GLU A 36 14.52 -8.33 -18.52
N ARG A 37 14.85 -9.44 -19.20
CA ARG A 37 15.63 -9.41 -20.43
C ARG A 37 14.89 -8.71 -21.58
N ALA A 38 13.59 -8.98 -21.74
CA ALA A 38 12.77 -8.31 -22.76
C ALA A 38 12.70 -6.80 -22.50
N ILE A 39 12.41 -6.41 -21.25
CA ILE A 39 12.36 -5.00 -20.83
C ILE A 39 13.72 -4.31 -21.03
N ALA A 40 14.83 -4.98 -20.71
CA ALA A 40 16.17 -4.45 -20.93
C ALA A 40 16.47 -4.26 -22.42
N ALA A 41 16.15 -5.24 -23.26
CA ALA A 41 16.33 -5.14 -24.71
C ALA A 41 15.53 -3.97 -25.32
N ASP A 42 14.27 -3.78 -24.89
CA ASP A 42 13.45 -2.66 -25.35
C ASP A 42 14.03 -1.30 -24.93
N ARG A 43 14.53 -1.21 -23.69
CA ARG A 43 15.20 0.01 -23.19
C ARG A 43 16.46 0.32 -24.00
N GLU A 44 17.29 -0.68 -24.24
CA GLU A 44 18.52 -0.54 -25.02
C GLU A 44 18.23 -0.15 -26.47
N HIS A 45 17.26 -0.80 -27.11
CA HIS A 45 16.83 -0.48 -28.46
C HIS A 45 16.35 0.97 -28.56
N ARG A 46 15.47 1.40 -27.65
CA ARG A 46 14.98 2.78 -27.62
C ARG A 46 16.11 3.78 -27.43
N LEU A 47 17.06 3.49 -26.54
CA LEU A 47 18.24 4.34 -26.34
C LEU A 47 19.14 4.38 -27.58
N ALA A 48 19.33 3.26 -28.28
CA ALA A 48 20.11 3.21 -29.51
C ALA A 48 19.51 4.11 -30.59
N VAL A 49 18.20 4.03 -30.82
CA VAL A 49 17.47 4.89 -31.77
C VAL A 49 17.62 6.37 -31.40
N LEU A 50 17.44 6.71 -30.11
CA LEU A 50 17.59 8.09 -29.64
C LEU A 50 19.03 8.61 -29.80
N ARG A 51 20.03 7.78 -29.50
CA ARG A 51 21.46 8.12 -29.66
C ARG A 51 21.79 8.33 -31.13
N GLN A 52 21.33 7.46 -32.02
CA GLN A 52 21.51 7.60 -33.46
C GLN A 52 20.86 8.89 -33.98
N ARG A 53 19.61 9.16 -33.56
CA ARG A 53 18.90 10.39 -33.92
C ARG A 53 19.60 11.65 -33.40
N ALA A 54 20.11 11.61 -32.17
CA ALA A 54 20.86 12.72 -31.59
C ALA A 54 22.18 12.95 -32.34
N ALA A 55 22.94 11.89 -32.61
CA ALA A 55 24.19 11.98 -33.37
C ALA A 55 23.97 12.60 -34.76
N ARG A 56 22.93 12.17 -35.49
CA ARG A 56 22.56 12.75 -36.81
C ARG A 56 22.24 14.25 -36.74
N ARG A 57 21.66 14.73 -35.65
CA ARG A 57 21.39 16.18 -35.47
C ARG A 57 22.66 17.01 -35.31
N TYR A 58 23.72 16.45 -34.73
CA TYR A 58 24.98 17.16 -34.58
C TYR A 58 25.79 17.19 -35.89
N THR A 59 25.69 16.15 -36.72
CA THR A 59 26.49 16.04 -37.94
C THR A 59 25.86 16.68 -39.18
N ASN A 60 24.57 17.07 -39.15
CA ASN A 60 23.85 17.63 -40.31
C ASN A 60 23.99 16.78 -41.60
N GLU A 61 24.21 15.47 -41.46
CA GLU A 61 24.37 14.55 -42.59
C GLU A 61 23.00 14.17 -43.18
N PRO A 62 22.76 14.35 -44.49
CA PRO A 62 21.55 13.91 -45.15
C PRO A 62 21.58 12.38 -45.36
N VAL A 63 20.45 11.72 -45.10
CA VAL A 63 20.32 10.26 -45.03
C VAL A 63 20.45 9.60 -46.43
N PRO A 64 21.35 8.61 -46.62
CA PRO A 64 21.21 7.65 -47.69
C PRO A 64 20.51 6.38 -47.16
N GLY A 65 19.28 6.13 -47.63
CA GLY A 65 18.67 4.79 -47.57
C GLY A 65 17.71 4.47 -46.41
N GLU A 66 16.87 5.41 -45.97
CA GLU A 66 15.59 5.04 -45.34
C GLU A 66 14.59 4.69 -46.45
N GLN A 67 14.70 3.47 -46.98
CA GLN A 67 13.64 2.78 -47.72
C GLN A 67 13.22 1.59 -46.86
N GLY A 68 12.04 1.67 -46.25
CA GLY A 68 11.47 0.58 -45.47
C GLY A 68 10.59 1.08 -44.33
N GLU A 69 9.32 1.36 -44.66
CA GLU A 69 8.16 1.33 -43.75
C GLU A 69 8.02 2.49 -42.76
N ASP A 70 7.85 3.72 -43.25
CA ASP A 70 7.16 4.81 -42.54
C ASP A 70 6.54 5.78 -43.57
N GLU A 71 5.71 5.26 -44.48
CA GLU A 71 4.81 6.03 -45.36
C GLU A 71 3.56 6.49 -44.59
N ASP A 72 3.74 7.06 -43.40
CA ASP A 72 2.73 7.88 -42.71
C ASP A 72 3.41 9.14 -42.15
N MET A 73 4.03 9.84 -43.09
CA MET A 73 4.28 11.26 -43.02
C MET A 73 2.93 11.95 -42.81
N ILE A 74 2.52 12.16 -41.56
CA ILE A 74 1.44 13.11 -41.25
C ILE A 74 1.94 14.47 -41.78
N PRO A 75 1.38 15.02 -42.88
CA PRO A 75 1.71 16.38 -43.24
C PRO A 75 1.16 17.25 -42.11
N ARG A 76 2.02 18.08 -41.53
CA ARG A 76 1.60 19.13 -40.60
C ARG A 76 0.45 19.90 -41.27
N PRO A 77 -0.81 19.83 -40.78
CA PRO A 77 -1.92 20.45 -41.49
C PRO A 77 -1.83 21.96 -41.27
N VAL A 78 -1.34 22.69 -42.28
CA VAL A 78 -1.62 24.11 -42.44
C VAL A 78 -2.99 24.18 -43.12
N VAL A 79 -4.05 24.23 -42.33
CA VAL A 79 -5.39 24.60 -42.83
C VAL A 79 -5.85 25.85 -42.08
N PRO A 80 -6.02 27.00 -42.76
CA PRO A 80 -6.80 28.10 -42.22
C PRO A 80 -8.29 27.70 -42.22
N ALA A 81 -8.97 27.99 -41.13
CA ALA A 81 -10.38 27.68 -40.91
C ALA A 81 -11.31 28.29 -41.98
N PRO A 82 -12.45 27.63 -42.23
CA PRO A 82 -13.72 28.32 -42.23
C PRO A 82 -14.62 27.77 -41.13
N ASN A 83 -15.26 28.69 -40.43
CA ASN A 83 -16.19 28.48 -39.32
C ASN A 83 -17.42 27.67 -39.78
N ASP A 84 -17.90 26.73 -38.96
CA ASP A 84 -19.32 26.63 -38.56
C ASP A 84 -19.54 25.52 -37.50
N ALA A 85 -19.80 26.00 -36.28
CA ALA A 85 -20.61 25.44 -35.19
C ALA A 85 -20.59 23.92 -34.86
N VAL A 86 -19.68 23.51 -33.96
CA VAL A 86 -20.01 22.58 -32.85
C VAL A 86 -19.27 23.01 -31.57
N ALA A 87 -20.04 23.14 -30.50
CA ALA A 87 -19.76 23.60 -29.14
C ALA A 87 -18.31 23.52 -28.59
N MET A 88 -17.78 24.70 -28.26
CA MET A 88 -17.01 25.08 -27.06
C MET A 88 -15.94 24.10 -26.52
N ALA A 89 -14.69 24.29 -26.96
CA ALA A 89 -13.52 24.10 -26.09
C ALA A 89 -12.70 25.39 -26.12
N LYS A 90 -12.56 26.05 -24.97
CA LYS A 90 -11.73 27.26 -24.83
C LYS A 90 -10.29 26.92 -25.23
N PRO A 91 -9.60 27.74 -26.04
CA PRO A 91 -8.18 27.51 -26.31
C PRO A 91 -7.40 27.64 -24.99
N LYS A 92 -6.81 26.53 -24.51
CA LYS A 92 -5.93 26.59 -23.33
C LYS A 92 -4.78 27.56 -23.63
N ALA A 93 -4.54 28.48 -22.71
CA ALA A 93 -3.53 29.52 -22.84
C ALA A 93 -2.14 28.88 -23.06
N LYS A 94 -1.30 29.54 -23.87
CA LYS A 94 0.09 29.15 -24.11
C LYS A 94 0.85 29.18 -22.78
N GLY A 95 0.92 28.05 -22.07
CA GLY A 95 1.64 27.93 -20.79
C GLY A 95 1.14 26.85 -19.84
N GLU A 96 -0.01 26.22 -20.07
CA GLU A 96 -0.51 25.16 -19.18
C GLU A 96 -0.01 23.76 -19.62
N HIS A 97 0.42 22.94 -18.64
CA HIS A 97 0.82 21.55 -18.86
C HIS A 97 -0.37 20.74 -19.42
N VAL A 98 -0.16 20.07 -20.55
CA VAL A 98 -1.20 19.21 -21.14
C VAL A 98 -1.25 17.91 -20.35
N ASN A 99 -2.16 17.83 -19.39
CA ASN A 99 -2.43 16.61 -18.63
C ASN A 99 -3.23 15.63 -19.49
N PHE A 100 -2.54 14.73 -20.20
CA PHE A 100 -3.18 13.67 -20.99
C PHE A 100 -4.05 12.72 -20.14
N TRP A 101 -3.79 12.68 -18.84
CA TRP A 101 -4.46 11.83 -17.87
C TRP A 101 -5.52 12.58 -17.05
N GLU A 102 -5.86 13.82 -17.42
CA GLU A 102 -6.84 14.64 -16.68
C GLU A 102 -8.18 13.92 -16.49
N ASN A 103 -8.60 13.13 -17.48
CA ASN A 103 -9.84 12.34 -17.40
C ASN A 103 -9.69 11.10 -16.50
N LEU A 104 -8.51 10.48 -16.47
CA LEU A 104 -8.24 9.29 -15.65
C LEU A 104 -8.08 9.65 -14.17
N GLU A 105 -7.39 10.75 -13.86
CA GLU A 105 -7.24 11.25 -12.48
C GLU A 105 -8.59 11.63 -11.86
N LYS A 106 -9.48 12.24 -12.67
CA LYS A 106 -10.86 12.51 -12.27
C LYS A 106 -11.63 11.21 -12.00
N GLN A 107 -11.41 10.17 -12.80
CA GLN A 107 -12.04 8.85 -12.64
C GLN A 107 -11.54 8.11 -11.39
N ASP A 108 -10.24 8.19 -11.07
CA ASP A 108 -9.65 7.55 -9.89
C ASP A 108 -10.18 8.14 -8.56
N THR A 109 -10.65 9.39 -8.53
CA THR A 109 -11.30 9.95 -7.33
C THR A 109 -12.61 9.27 -6.96
N VAL A 110 -13.29 8.64 -7.93
CA VAL A 110 -14.55 7.92 -7.69
C VAL A 110 -14.29 6.46 -7.28
N SER A 111 -13.16 5.89 -7.71
CA SER A 111 -12.81 4.47 -7.47
C SER A 111 -11.81 4.24 -6.33
N LYS A 112 -11.33 5.29 -5.64
CA LYS A 112 -10.49 5.20 -4.43
C LYS A 112 -11.25 4.74 -3.18
N LYS A 113 -12.16 3.79 -3.32
CA LYS A 113 -12.58 2.94 -2.20
C LYS A 113 -11.94 1.58 -2.46
N GLY A 114 -10.70 1.43 -1.97
CA GLY A 114 -10.05 0.11 -1.93
C GLY A 114 -10.97 -0.91 -1.27
N ASN A 115 -10.77 -2.20 -1.55
CA ASN A 115 -11.59 -3.24 -0.93
C ASN A 115 -11.45 -3.12 0.61
N PRO A 116 -12.50 -2.70 1.33
CA PRO A 116 -12.40 -2.49 2.78
C PRO A 116 -12.07 -3.78 3.53
N GLU A 117 -12.41 -4.93 2.95
CA GLU A 117 -12.07 -6.24 3.49
C GLU A 117 -10.56 -6.50 3.43
N TYR A 118 -9.88 -6.06 2.36
CA TYR A 118 -8.45 -6.25 2.19
C TYR A 118 -7.64 -5.43 3.20
N GLU A 119 -8.00 -4.18 3.45
CA GLU A 119 -7.34 -3.34 4.45
C GLU A 119 -7.57 -3.88 5.87
N ALA A 120 -8.77 -4.41 6.15
CA ALA A 120 -9.08 -5.06 7.42
C ALA A 120 -8.25 -6.35 7.61
N GLU A 121 -8.06 -7.14 6.56
CA GLU A 121 -7.22 -8.34 6.59
C GLU A 121 -5.73 -8.01 6.78
N VAL A 122 -5.20 -7.01 6.08
CA VAL A 122 -3.81 -6.56 6.23
C VAL A 122 -3.59 -6.07 7.66
N LYS A 123 -4.48 -5.23 8.20
CA LYS A 123 -4.40 -4.75 9.58
C LYS A 123 -4.55 -5.88 10.59
N ALA A 124 -5.35 -6.91 10.30
CA ALA A 124 -5.46 -8.08 11.17
C ALA A 124 -4.19 -8.96 11.12
N LYS A 125 -3.54 -9.08 9.96
CA LYS A 125 -2.25 -9.77 9.79
C LYS A 125 -1.14 -9.01 10.52
N GLU A 126 -1.07 -7.70 10.38
CA GLU A 126 -0.13 -6.83 11.12
C GLU A 126 -0.34 -6.95 12.62
N LYS A 127 -1.58 -6.84 13.12
CA LYS A 127 -1.86 -7.03 14.56
C LYS A 127 -1.47 -8.43 15.06
N LYS A 128 -1.65 -9.48 14.25
CA LYS A 128 -1.21 -10.84 14.61
C LYS A 128 0.31 -10.94 14.62
N TRP A 129 0.97 -10.32 13.65
CA TRP A 129 2.43 -10.26 13.54
C TRP A 129 3.04 -9.49 14.71
N GLU A 130 2.55 -8.28 14.98
CA GLU A 130 2.88 -7.47 16.16
C GLU A 130 2.61 -8.23 17.46
N ARG A 131 1.49 -8.95 17.56
CA ARG A 131 1.21 -9.80 18.74
C ARG A 131 2.18 -10.96 18.88
N THR A 132 2.66 -11.51 17.76
CA THR A 132 3.62 -12.63 17.76
C THR A 132 5.03 -12.14 18.12
N ILE A 133 5.40 -10.94 17.68
CA ILE A 133 6.72 -10.35 17.90
C ILE A 133 6.81 -9.66 19.26
N ALA A 134 5.85 -8.81 19.59
CA ALA A 134 5.82 -8.13 20.87
C ALA A 134 5.18 -9.06 21.92
N MET A 135 5.93 -9.35 22.98
CA MET A 135 5.43 -10.02 24.19
C MET A 135 4.39 -9.14 24.88
N HIS A 136 3.15 -9.14 24.40
CA HIS A 136 2.04 -8.42 25.01
C HIS A 136 1.68 -9.09 26.34
N LEU A 137 2.36 -8.70 27.43
CA LEU A 137 2.08 -9.15 28.80
C LEU A 137 0.72 -8.68 29.33
N ASP A 138 0.13 -7.65 28.71
CA ASP A 138 -1.11 -7.01 29.16
C ASP A 138 -2.39 -7.66 28.60
N SER A 139 -2.28 -8.55 27.60
CA SER A 139 -3.42 -9.37 27.17
C SER A 139 -3.61 -10.59 28.09
N ALA A 140 -3.35 -10.41 29.38
CA ALA A 140 -4.01 -11.21 30.38
C ALA A 140 -5.50 -10.98 30.17
N VAL A 141 -6.14 -11.91 29.44
CA VAL A 141 -7.56 -12.21 29.59
C VAL A 141 -7.80 -12.09 31.08
N ARG A 142 -8.55 -11.06 31.51
CA ARG A 142 -8.98 -10.96 32.90
C ARG A 142 -9.72 -12.26 33.14
N GLY A 143 -9.02 -13.20 33.78
CA GLY A 143 -9.56 -14.51 34.06
C GLY A 143 -10.83 -14.35 34.87
N PRO A 144 -11.67 -15.40 34.95
CA PRO A 144 -12.79 -15.39 35.86
C PRO A 144 -12.31 -14.86 37.22
N ILE A 145 -13.02 -13.84 37.71
CA ILE A 145 -12.74 -13.16 38.97
C ILE A 145 -12.51 -14.25 40.01
N PRO A 146 -11.30 -14.36 40.60
CA PRO A 146 -10.98 -15.50 41.42
C PRO A 146 -11.90 -15.52 42.64
N TRP A 147 -12.32 -16.72 43.05
CA TRP A 147 -13.35 -16.94 44.07
C TRP A 147 -13.12 -16.21 45.41
N TYR A 148 -11.90 -15.77 45.70
CA TYR A 148 -11.55 -15.00 46.91
C TYR A 148 -11.78 -13.48 46.80
N THR A 149 -12.07 -12.96 45.59
CA THR A 149 -12.38 -11.53 45.37
C THR A 149 -13.87 -11.24 45.36
N THR A 150 -14.72 -12.28 45.40
CA THR A 150 -16.16 -12.11 45.59
C THR A 150 -16.46 -11.87 47.08
N PRO A 151 -17.11 -10.75 47.47
CA PRO A 151 -17.50 -10.54 48.86
C PRO A 151 -18.53 -11.61 49.27
N GLN A 152 -18.27 -12.28 50.39
CA GLN A 152 -19.17 -13.25 51.01
C GLN A 152 -20.54 -12.59 51.21
N ALA A 153 -21.62 -13.23 50.73
CA ALA A 153 -22.99 -12.77 50.91
C ALA A 153 -23.29 -12.62 52.41
N GLY A 154 -23.17 -11.39 52.93
CA GLY A 154 -23.21 -11.08 54.36
C GLY A 154 -22.32 -9.90 54.76
N SER A 155 -21.26 -9.57 54.01
CA SER A 155 -20.55 -8.30 54.22
C SER A 155 -21.28 -7.18 53.50
N MET A 156 -21.88 -6.28 54.26
CA MET A 156 -22.54 -5.06 53.80
C MET A 156 -21.50 -4.11 53.17
N ALA A 157 -21.07 -4.40 51.94
CA ALA A 157 -20.33 -3.46 51.12
C ALA A 157 -21.36 -2.51 50.49
N THR A 158 -21.47 -1.33 51.07
CA THR A 158 -22.22 -0.22 50.48
C THR A 158 -21.79 -0.06 49.03
N SER A 159 -22.75 0.05 48.11
CA SER A 159 -22.49 0.41 46.73
C SER A 159 -21.84 1.80 46.71
N ARG A 160 -20.50 1.84 46.72
CA ARG A 160 -19.75 3.07 46.52
C ARG A 160 -19.91 3.46 45.05
N ASN A 161 -20.78 4.43 44.82
CA ASN A 161 -21.00 5.04 43.51
C ASN A 161 -19.64 5.56 43.01
N LYS A 162 -19.20 5.13 41.82
CA LYS A 162 -17.88 5.47 41.25
C LYS A 162 -17.76 6.92 40.77
N ASN A 163 -18.74 7.76 41.08
CA ASN A 163 -18.80 9.14 40.62
C ASN A 163 -18.48 10.18 41.73
N ASP A 164 -18.18 9.76 42.96
CA ASP A 164 -18.01 10.68 44.10
C ASP A 164 -16.57 10.76 44.65
N ASP A 165 -15.54 10.59 43.82
CA ASP A 165 -14.15 10.70 44.26
C ASP A 165 -13.37 11.78 43.47
N HIS A 166 -13.78 13.05 43.55
CA HIS A 166 -12.87 14.20 43.40
C HIS A 166 -13.41 15.41 44.14
N ASP A 167 -13.27 15.46 45.47
CA ASP A 167 -13.23 16.71 46.26
C ASP A 167 -12.72 16.44 47.69
N PHE A 168 -11.43 16.13 47.81
CA PHE A 168 -10.73 16.18 49.10
C PHE A 168 -9.38 16.89 48.93
N VAL A 169 -9.42 18.22 48.84
CA VAL A 169 -8.29 19.06 49.28
C VAL A 169 -8.67 19.64 50.63
N LYS A 170 -8.49 18.83 51.69
CA LYS A 170 -8.44 19.35 53.06
C LYS A 170 -7.02 19.79 53.32
N ILE A 171 -6.76 21.07 53.11
CA ILE A 171 -5.59 21.78 53.66
C ILE A 171 -5.64 21.56 55.17
N ARG A 172 -4.70 20.78 55.71
CA ARG A 172 -4.47 20.78 57.16
C ARG A 172 -3.68 22.04 57.46
N ASP A 173 -4.31 23.03 58.07
CA ASP A 173 -3.59 24.17 58.62
C ASP A 173 -2.67 23.68 59.74
N ASP A 174 -1.36 23.75 59.49
CA ASP A 174 -0.32 23.46 60.47
C ASP A 174 -0.33 24.56 61.56
N PRO A 175 -0.59 24.23 62.83
CA PRO A 175 -0.74 25.24 63.89
C PRO A 175 0.59 25.91 64.32
N ASN A 176 1.69 25.68 63.59
CA ASN A 176 3.03 26.17 63.94
C ASN A 176 3.67 27.06 62.86
N ARG A 177 2.89 27.55 61.88
CA ARG A 177 3.41 28.39 60.77
C ARG A 177 3.75 29.84 61.16
N ALA A 178 3.47 30.26 62.40
CA ALA A 178 3.61 31.66 62.85
C ALA A 178 4.81 31.93 63.79
N ARG A 179 5.95 31.26 63.61
CA ARG A 179 7.16 31.51 64.44
C ARG A 179 8.44 31.91 63.70
N TRP A 180 8.38 32.14 62.40
CA TRP A 180 9.56 32.53 61.61
C TRP A 180 9.26 33.67 60.64
N GLN A 181 8.81 34.81 61.18
CA GLN A 181 8.91 36.12 60.52
C GLN A 181 9.20 37.18 61.59
N ASN A 182 10.48 37.47 61.77
CA ASN A 182 11.03 38.75 62.20
C ASN A 182 12.34 38.93 61.43
#